data_AF-A0A543NFG7-F1
#
_entry.id   AF-A0A543NFG7-F1
#
_cell.length_a   1.000
_cell.length_b   1.000
_cell.length_c   1.000
_cell.angle_alpha   90.00
_cell.angle_beta   90.00
_cell.angle_gamma   90.00
#
_symmetry.space_group_name_H-M   'P 1'
#
loop_
_entity.id
_entity.type
_entity.pdbx_description
1 polymer ?
#
loop_
_entity_poly.entity_id
_entity_poly.type
_entity_poly.pdbx_seq_one_letter_code
_entity_poly.pdbx_strand_id
1 'polypeptide(L)'
;MRYAVITTDGTLAHRTRGGDAVDTVWTEVGPEGPDRVRLDEDYGIAGWVNDVGLTRPETYPRNVVASCVLAALGAAAQPYAGPVVVTGWDPNGMPTEICSLPEPDLVTRLHGRVHAALRGDPDASDTEWGHALRTYADWVRETSTD
;
A
#
# COMPACT_ATOMS: atom_id res chain seq x y z
N MET A 1 -5.38 15.74 -7.94
CA MET A 1 -4.95 14.93 -6.78
C MET A 1 -3.55 14.39 -6.99
N ARG A 2 -2.69 14.47 -5.97
CA ARG A 2 -1.41 13.74 -5.90
C ARG A 2 -1.58 12.47 -5.08
N TYR A 3 -1.06 11.35 -5.57
CA TYR A 3 -1.19 10.04 -4.93
C TYR A 3 -0.02 9.14 -5.29
N ALA A 4 0.15 8.06 -4.53
CA ALA A 4 1.18 7.06 -4.75
C ALA A 4 0.55 5.74 -5.19
N VAL A 5 1.25 4.99 -6.03
CA VAL A 5 0.89 3.64 -6.44
C VAL A 5 2.10 2.75 -6.21
N ILE A 6 1.93 1.70 -5.41
CA ILE A 6 2.88 0.59 -5.37
C ILE A 6 2.37 -0.42 -6.40
N THR A 7 3.05 -0.51 -7.54
CA THR A 7 2.69 -1.41 -8.64
C THR A 7 2.82 -2.86 -8.22
N THR A 8 2.23 -3.75 -8.99
CA THR A 8 2.18 -5.20 -8.72
C THR A 8 3.55 -5.84 -8.45
N ASP A 9 4.61 -5.34 -9.09
CA ASP A 9 6.00 -5.77 -8.91
C ASP A 9 6.68 -5.16 -7.67
N GLY A 10 5.97 -4.34 -6.90
CA GLY A 10 6.46 -3.63 -5.73
C GLY A 10 7.12 -2.28 -6.02
N THR A 11 7.14 -1.79 -7.26
CA THR A 11 7.74 -0.49 -7.60
C THR A 11 6.83 0.66 -7.13
N LEU A 12 7.41 1.72 -6.57
CA LEU A 12 6.67 2.94 -6.19
C LEU A 12 6.62 3.94 -7.34
N ALA A 13 5.43 4.41 -7.67
CA ALA A 13 5.20 5.50 -8.62
C ALA A 13 4.35 6.61 -7.98
N HIS A 14 4.78 7.86 -8.15
CA HIS A 14 3.98 9.03 -7.78
C HIS A 14 3.21 9.53 -8.99
N ARG A 15 1.95 9.87 -8.80
CA ARG A 15 1.06 10.32 -9.87
C ARG A 15 0.36 11.61 -9.50
N THR A 16 0.09 12.41 -10.52
CA THR A 16 -0.73 13.61 -10.43
C THR A 16 -1.81 13.52 -11.48
N ARG A 17 -3.08 13.61 -11.06
CA ARG A 17 -4.24 13.58 -11.96
C ARG A 17 -5.16 14.77 -11.71
N GLY A 18 -5.68 15.37 -12.78
CA GLY A 18 -6.81 16.30 -12.71
C GLY A 18 -8.13 15.54 -12.84
N GLY A 19 -9.18 15.98 -12.14
CA GLY A 19 -10.50 15.33 -12.14
C GLY A 19 -10.87 14.69 -10.81
N ASP A 20 -11.87 13.79 -10.85
CA ASP A 20 -12.43 13.11 -9.68
C ASP A 20 -11.43 12.13 -9.04
N ALA A 21 -11.33 12.19 -7.70
CA ALA A 21 -10.40 11.39 -6.91
C ALA A 21 -10.81 9.91 -6.85
N VAL A 22 -12.10 9.60 -6.91
CA VAL A 22 -12.64 8.23 -6.90
C VAL A 22 -12.31 7.53 -8.22
N ASP A 23 -12.57 8.18 -9.35
CA ASP A 23 -12.21 7.65 -10.69
C ASP A 23 -10.71 7.37 -10.79
N THR A 24 -9.91 8.19 -10.12
CA THR A 24 -8.47 8.02 -10.04
C THR A 24 -8.10 6.71 -9.35
N VAL A 25 -8.65 6.43 -8.17
CA VAL A 25 -8.39 5.16 -7.48
C VAL A 25 -8.88 3.97 -8.30
N TRP A 26 -10.10 4.04 -8.86
CA TRP A 26 -10.71 2.95 -9.64
C TRP A 26 -9.87 2.55 -10.85
N THR A 27 -9.28 3.53 -11.54
CA THR A 27 -8.42 3.29 -12.70
C THR A 27 -7.18 2.48 -12.34
N GLU A 28 -6.67 2.64 -11.12
CA GLU A 28 -5.38 2.09 -10.69
C GLU A 28 -5.51 0.69 -10.09
N VAL A 29 -6.53 0.47 -9.25
CA VAL A 29 -6.72 -0.83 -8.58
C VAL A 29 -7.37 -1.87 -9.49
N GLY A 30 -8.08 -1.43 -10.54
CA GLY A 30 -8.73 -2.30 -11.50
C GLY A 30 -10.25 -2.14 -11.58
N PRO A 31 -10.87 -2.74 -12.61
CA PRO A 31 -12.27 -2.49 -12.96
C PRO A 31 -13.27 -3.02 -11.93
N GLU A 32 -12.90 -4.03 -11.13
CA GLU A 32 -13.77 -4.60 -10.09
C GLU A 32 -14.04 -3.64 -8.93
N GLY A 33 -13.25 -2.58 -8.83
CA GLY A 33 -13.45 -1.50 -7.89
C GLY A 33 -12.53 -1.55 -6.69
N PRO A 34 -12.43 -0.42 -5.97
CA PRO A 34 -11.56 -0.30 -4.82
C PRO A 34 -12.22 -0.78 -3.53
N ASP A 35 -11.46 -1.56 -2.75
CA ASP A 35 -11.70 -1.73 -1.33
C ASP A 35 -10.72 -0.86 -0.52
N ARG A 36 -11.22 -0.29 0.58
CA ARG A 36 -10.48 0.65 1.41
C ARG A 36 -9.70 -0.09 2.49
N VAL A 37 -8.39 0.07 2.48
CA VAL A 37 -7.51 -0.35 3.57
C VAL A 37 -7.48 0.74 4.64
N ARG A 38 -7.88 0.38 5.86
CA ARG A 38 -7.75 1.26 7.03
C ARG A 38 -6.28 1.37 7.42
N LEU A 39 -5.81 2.60 7.54
CA LEU A 39 -4.46 2.97 7.98
C LEU A 39 -4.57 3.76 9.28
N ASP A 40 -3.43 4.04 9.91
CA ASP A 40 -3.37 4.93 11.07
C ASP A 40 -3.87 6.33 10.69
N GLU A 41 -4.84 6.83 11.44
CA GLU A 41 -5.53 8.10 11.19
C GLU A 41 -4.61 9.30 11.37
N ASP A 42 -3.55 9.16 12.18
CA ASP A 42 -2.57 10.23 12.44
C ASP A 42 -1.81 10.65 11.17
N TYR A 43 -1.75 9.79 10.15
CA TYR A 43 -1.10 10.11 8.88
C TYR A 43 -1.99 10.85 7.88
N GLY A 44 -3.32 10.89 8.09
CA GLY A 44 -4.25 11.51 7.15
C GLY A 44 -4.18 10.91 5.73
N ILE A 45 -4.04 9.57 5.64
CA ILE A 45 -3.97 8.84 4.37
C ILE A 45 -4.92 7.64 4.35
N ALA A 46 -5.24 7.16 3.16
CA ALA A 46 -5.98 5.92 2.94
C ALA A 46 -5.24 5.03 1.94
N GLY A 47 -5.28 3.72 2.16
CA GLY A 47 -4.85 2.71 1.20
C GLY A 47 -6.04 2.16 0.44
N TRP A 48 -5.82 1.76 -0.81
CA TRP A 48 -6.83 1.16 -1.66
C TRP A 48 -6.25 -0.02 -2.43
N VAL A 49 -7.02 -1.10 -2.50
CA VAL A 49 -6.70 -2.32 -3.22
C VAL A 49 -7.87 -2.73 -4.09
N ASN A 50 -7.68 -3.70 -4.98
CA ASN A 50 -8.81 -4.27 -5.72
C ASN A 50 -9.70 -5.08 -4.78
N ASP A 51 -11.03 -4.86 -4.84
CA ASP A 51 -12.02 -5.52 -3.98
C ASP A 51 -11.97 -7.06 -4.06
N VAL A 52 -11.70 -7.60 -5.26
CA VAL A 52 -11.58 -9.05 -5.48
C VAL A 52 -10.13 -9.51 -5.60
N GLY A 53 -9.15 -8.67 -5.26
CA GLY A 53 -7.73 -8.96 -5.46
C GLY A 53 -7.29 -10.26 -4.78
N LEU A 54 -7.83 -10.53 -3.58
CA LEU A 54 -7.46 -11.73 -2.83
C LEU A 54 -8.00 -13.03 -3.43
N THR A 55 -9.05 -12.97 -4.27
CA THR A 55 -9.72 -14.14 -4.87
C THR A 55 -9.34 -14.38 -6.32
N ARG A 56 -8.53 -13.49 -6.92
CA ARG A 56 -8.03 -13.57 -8.30
C ARG A 56 -6.50 -13.42 -8.37
N PRO A 57 -5.73 -14.31 -7.74
CA PRO A 57 -4.27 -14.19 -7.63
C PRO A 57 -3.54 -14.23 -8.98
N GLU A 58 -4.14 -14.82 -10.02
CA GLU A 58 -3.62 -14.81 -11.39
C GLU A 58 -3.68 -13.43 -12.06
N THR A 59 -4.62 -12.59 -11.62
CA THR A 59 -4.79 -11.21 -12.12
C THR A 59 -4.13 -10.21 -11.17
N TYR A 60 -4.28 -10.42 -9.88
CA TYR A 60 -3.79 -9.59 -8.79
C TYR A 60 -2.87 -10.42 -7.88
N PRO A 61 -1.61 -10.65 -8.27
CA PRO A 61 -0.71 -11.43 -7.41
C PRO A 61 -0.43 -10.67 -6.11
N ARG A 62 -0.06 -11.42 -5.07
CA ARG A 62 0.29 -10.85 -3.75
C ARG A 62 1.43 -9.85 -3.91
N ASN A 63 1.24 -8.67 -3.35
CA ASN A 63 2.22 -7.60 -3.39
C ASN A 63 2.93 -7.53 -2.04
N VAL A 64 4.04 -8.25 -1.92
CA VAL A 64 4.82 -8.35 -0.68
C VAL A 64 5.29 -6.98 -0.20
N VAL A 65 5.80 -6.15 -1.11
CA VAL A 65 6.31 -4.82 -0.78
C VAL A 65 5.16 -3.93 -0.31
N ALA A 66 4.04 -3.90 -1.04
CA ALA A 66 2.91 -3.09 -0.63
C ALA A 66 2.32 -3.56 0.70
N SER A 67 2.22 -4.87 0.93
CA SER A 67 1.73 -5.42 2.20
C SER A 67 2.59 -4.94 3.38
N CYS A 68 3.91 -4.99 3.23
CA CYS A 68 4.85 -4.48 4.22
C CYS A 68 4.70 -2.97 4.45
N VAL A 69 4.54 -2.18 3.38
CA VAL A 69 4.34 -0.73 3.50
C VAL A 69 3.03 -0.40 4.20
N LEU A 70 1.93 -1.07 3.84
CA LEU A 70 0.62 -0.86 4.47
C LEU A 70 0.66 -1.26 5.94
N ALA A 71 1.27 -2.40 6.29
CA ALA A 71 1.44 -2.80 7.68
C ALA A 71 2.26 -1.77 8.49
N ALA A 72 3.31 -1.20 7.90
CA ALA A 72 4.09 -0.12 8.53
C ALA A 72 3.29 1.20 8.69
N LEU A 73 2.23 1.37 7.91
CA LEU A 73 1.27 2.48 8.00
C LEU A 73 0.07 2.15 8.91
N GLY A 74 0.11 1.04 9.65
CA GLY A 74 -0.94 0.66 10.60
C GLY A 74 -2.06 -0.21 10.04
N ALA A 75 -1.93 -0.70 8.79
CA ALA A 75 -2.89 -1.67 8.25
C ALA A 75 -2.83 -3.01 9.01
N ALA A 76 -3.94 -3.75 8.96
CA ALA A 76 -3.95 -5.14 9.42
C ALA A 76 -2.96 -5.99 8.61
N ALA A 77 -2.31 -6.94 9.29
CA ALA A 77 -1.39 -7.88 8.63
C ALA A 77 -2.16 -8.82 7.69
N GLN A 78 -2.16 -8.52 6.39
CA GLN A 78 -2.83 -9.31 5.35
C GLN A 78 -2.01 -9.35 4.05
N PRO A 79 -2.16 -10.39 3.20
CA PRO A 79 -1.43 -10.49 1.95
C PRO A 79 -2.13 -9.66 0.86
N TYR A 80 -2.00 -8.34 0.93
CA TYR A 80 -2.61 -7.42 -0.03
C TYR A 80 -2.19 -7.74 -1.47
N ALA A 81 -3.13 -7.64 -2.40
CA ALA A 81 -3.00 -8.13 -3.76
C ALA A 81 -3.07 -7.01 -4.80
N GLY A 82 -2.33 -7.18 -5.90
CA GLY A 82 -2.33 -6.26 -7.02
C GLY A 82 -1.58 -4.94 -6.75
N PRO A 83 -1.82 -3.91 -7.56
CA PRO A 83 -1.35 -2.57 -7.25
C PRO A 83 -2.08 -2.02 -6.02
N VAL A 84 -1.36 -1.28 -5.21
CA VAL A 84 -1.91 -0.58 -4.04
C VAL A 84 -1.81 0.91 -4.27
N VAL A 85 -2.92 1.62 -4.07
CA VAL A 85 -2.98 3.08 -4.18
C VAL A 85 -2.99 3.68 -2.79
N VAL A 86 -2.20 4.74 -2.58
CA VAL A 86 -2.22 5.52 -1.34
C VAL A 86 -2.60 6.97 -1.67
N THR A 87 -3.68 7.44 -1.07
CA THR A 87 -4.22 8.80 -1.23
C THR A 87 -4.17 9.55 0.10
N GLY A 88 -4.41 10.86 0.06
CA GLY A 88 -4.78 11.59 1.27
C GLY A 88 -6.19 11.23 1.71
N TRP A 89 -6.43 11.40 3.00
CA TRP A 89 -7.73 11.21 3.64
C TRP A 89 -7.89 12.25 4.74
N ASP A 90 -9.01 12.97 4.74
CA ASP A 90 -9.34 13.84 5.86
C ASP A 90 -10.30 13.09 6.81
N PRO A 91 -9.83 12.58 7.96
CA PRO A 91 -10.69 11.88 8.91
C PRO A 91 -11.73 12.82 9.54
N ASN A 92 -11.53 14.13 9.46
CA ASN A 92 -12.45 15.15 9.95
C ASN A 92 -13.32 15.76 8.83
N GLY A 93 -13.04 15.40 7.57
CA GLY A 93 -13.78 15.82 6.40
C GLY A 93 -15.08 15.05 6.23
N MET A 94 -15.79 15.28 5.12
CA MET A 94 -16.92 14.41 4.80
C MET A 94 -16.43 12.97 4.65
N PRO A 95 -17.16 11.94 5.13
CA PRO A 95 -16.69 10.55 5.27
C PRO A 95 -16.20 9.83 4.00
N THR A 96 -16.14 10.52 2.87
CA THR A 96 -15.79 10.02 1.53
C THR A 96 -14.74 10.88 0.84
N GLU A 97 -14.18 11.90 1.50
CA GLU A 97 -13.33 12.87 0.82
C GLU A 97 -11.90 12.34 0.62
N ILE A 98 -11.69 11.79 -0.58
CA ILE A 98 -10.36 11.39 -1.06
C ILE A 98 -9.60 12.67 -1.43
N CYS A 99 -8.45 12.86 -0.79
CA CYS A 99 -7.64 14.06 -0.92
C CYS A 99 -6.27 13.77 -1.57
N SER A 100 -5.54 14.83 -1.89
CA SER A 100 -4.12 14.67 -2.24
C SER A 100 -3.33 14.21 -1.03
N LEU A 101 -2.29 13.39 -1.24
CA LEU A 101 -1.38 12.99 -0.18
C LEU A 101 -0.88 14.22 0.60
N PRO A 102 -1.11 14.30 1.93
CA PRO A 102 -0.67 15.42 2.74
C PRO A 102 0.85 15.44 2.89
N GLU A 103 1.46 14.26 3.03
CA GLU A 103 2.91 14.05 3.06
C GLU A 103 3.36 13.10 1.94
N PRO A 104 3.63 13.62 0.72
CA PRO A 104 4.05 12.78 -0.41
C PRO A 104 5.31 11.94 -0.13
N ASP A 105 6.22 12.44 0.71
CA ASP A 105 7.49 11.79 1.01
C ASP A 105 7.37 10.66 2.03
N LEU A 106 6.28 10.60 2.82
CA LEU A 106 6.08 9.54 3.82
C LEU A 106 6.12 8.16 3.17
N VAL A 107 5.34 7.99 2.09
CA VAL A 107 5.26 6.72 1.34
C VAL A 107 6.61 6.39 0.71
N THR A 108 7.32 7.38 0.15
CA THR A 108 8.67 7.21 -0.41
C THR A 108 9.66 6.72 0.64
N ARG A 109 9.71 7.37 1.82
CA ARG A 109 10.63 7.01 2.91
C ARG A 109 10.35 5.59 3.41
N LEU A 110 9.09 5.23 3.62
CA LEU A 110 8.71 3.90 4.08
C LEU A 110 9.00 2.82 3.04
N HIS A 111 8.66 3.07 1.78
CA HIS A 111 8.97 2.17 0.67
C HIS A 111 10.48 1.89 0.57
N GLY A 112 11.32 2.92 0.68
CA GLY A 112 12.78 2.78 0.72
C GLY A 112 13.27 1.94 1.91
N ARG A 113 12.74 2.20 3.12
CA ARG A 113 13.10 1.42 4.32
C ARG A 113 12.66 -0.04 4.23
N VAL A 114 11.48 -0.31 3.68
CA VAL A 114 10.98 -1.67 3.41
C VAL A 114 11.92 -2.37 2.45
N HIS A 115 12.28 -1.76 1.32
CA HIS A 115 13.23 -2.37 0.38
C HIS A 115 14.59 -2.66 1.01
N ALA A 116 15.12 -1.73 1.80
CA ALA A 116 16.39 -1.94 2.50
C ALA A 116 16.30 -3.14 3.46
N ALA A 117 15.23 -3.23 4.25
CA ALA A 117 15.01 -4.35 5.16
C ALA A 117 14.87 -5.70 4.42
N LEU A 118 14.17 -5.72 3.28
CA LEU A 118 13.95 -6.93 2.47
C LEU A 118 15.20 -7.40 1.72
N ARG A 119 16.13 -6.49 1.40
CA ARG A 119 17.44 -6.85 0.84
C ARG A 119 18.44 -7.32 1.90
N GLY A 120 18.13 -7.09 3.18
CA GLY A 120 19.05 -7.38 4.27
C GLY A 120 20.15 -6.32 4.39
N ASP A 121 19.88 -5.06 4.04
CA ASP A 121 20.84 -3.97 4.23
C ASP A 121 21.15 -3.83 5.75
N PRO A 122 22.42 -3.86 6.19
CA PRO A 122 22.82 -3.92 7.60
C PRO A 122 22.11 -2.90 8.51
N ASP A 123 22.04 -1.65 8.07
CA ASP A 123 21.46 -0.54 8.85
C ASP A 123 19.95 -0.69 9.07
N ALA A 124 19.26 -1.39 8.17
CA ALA A 124 17.85 -1.71 8.31
C ALA A 124 17.64 -3.10 8.93
N SER A 125 18.56 -4.04 8.67
CA SER A 125 18.42 -5.44 9.02
C SER A 125 18.62 -5.74 10.48
N ASP A 126 19.48 -4.99 11.16
CA ASP A 126 19.86 -5.24 12.55
C ASP A 126 18.84 -4.63 13.54
N THR A 127 17.74 -4.07 13.01
CA THR A 127 16.63 -3.57 13.81
C THR A 127 15.56 -4.65 14.01
N GLU A 128 14.94 -4.69 15.19
CA GLU A 128 13.78 -5.55 15.46
C GLU A 128 12.68 -5.37 14.41
N TRP A 129 12.47 -4.12 13.98
CA TRP A 129 11.54 -3.77 12.90
C TRP A 129 11.89 -4.42 11.57
N GLY A 130 13.17 -4.39 11.15
CA GLY A 130 13.62 -5.02 9.92
C GLY A 130 13.49 -6.54 9.94
N HIS A 131 13.73 -7.17 11.09
CA HIS A 131 13.46 -8.59 11.29
C HIS A 131 11.97 -8.93 11.18
N ALA A 132 11.11 -8.20 11.91
CA ALA A 132 9.67 -8.38 11.86
C ALA A 132 9.11 -8.22 10.43
N LEU A 133 9.61 -7.23 9.67
CA LEU A 133 9.23 -7.04 8.28
C LEU A 133 9.61 -8.19 7.37
N ARG A 134 10.81 -8.77 7.52
CA ARG A 134 11.21 -9.93 6.73
C ARG A 134 10.34 -11.14 7.05
N THR A 135 10.11 -11.42 8.33
CA THR A 135 9.20 -12.50 8.76
C THR A 135 7.80 -12.30 8.18
N TYR A 136 7.27 -11.09 8.21
CA TYR A 136 5.98 -10.78 7.62
C TYR A 136 5.99 -10.92 6.09
N ALA A 137 7.06 -10.48 5.42
CA ALA A 137 7.21 -10.63 3.98
C ALA A 137 7.28 -12.11 3.55
N ASP A 138 7.98 -12.95 4.31
CA ASP A 138 8.04 -14.39 4.08
C ASP A 138 6.65 -15.01 4.25
N TRP A 139 5.93 -14.65 5.31
CA TRP A 139 4.54 -15.08 5.48
C TRP A 139 3.66 -14.67 4.29
N VAL A 140 3.73 -13.43 3.80
CA VAL A 140 2.95 -12.99 2.63
C VAL A 140 3.28 -13.81 1.37
N ARG A 141 4.55 -14.15 1.15
CA ARG A 141 4.98 -15.03 0.02
C ARG A 141 4.41 -16.44 0.17
N GLU A 142 4.42 -16.96 1.39
CA GLU A 142 4.01 -18.33 1.72
C GLU A 142 2.50 -18.50 1.81
N THR A 143 1.74 -17.42 2.01
CA THR A 143 0.25 -17.42 2.05
C THR A 143 -0.36 -17.63 0.64
N SER A 144 0.36 -18.33 -0.24
CA SER A 144 -0.10 -18.70 -1.56
C SER A 144 -0.96 -19.96 -1.49
N THR A 145 -2.24 -19.86 -1.89
CA THR A 145 -3.15 -20.96 -2.24
C THR A 145 -3.87 -21.68 -1.09
N ASP A 146 -4.90 -21.05 -0.52
CA ASP A 146 -6.07 -21.76 0.02
C ASP A 146 -7.34 -21.17 -0.60
#